data_AF-A0A4Q3S0W4-F1
#
_entry.id   AF-A0A4Q3S0W4-F1
#
_cell.length_a   1.000
_cell.length_b   1.000
_cell.length_c   1.000
_cell.angle_alpha   90.00
_cell.angle_beta   90.00
_cell.angle_gamma   90.00
#
_symmetry.space_group_name_H-M   'P 1'
#
loop_
_entity.id
_entity.type
_entity.pdbx_description
1 polymer ?
#
loop_
_entity_poly.entity_id
_entity_poly.type
_entity_poly.pdbx_seq_one_letter_code
_entity_poly.pdbx_strand_id
1 'polypeptide(L)'
;MTSKVLLGAACLLLLGPGGAGATTATAEDLQPGEAVLSHLREGNITPEEAAAAAARRGDFRMFQVDYVRGGEYLPGVACATPYGQPPGILMTERRGDYVVIPDLPREQFDALTPRYNRALVSAPQSPYADLCAPAERSYPSPAYAKALRPPFGPPRDLWAAARYGSAADIRRYLKTTPIDQEDPFGMTALAWASARGRGDVVRRLLAAGADPLHRSSKFGEPLSPLHVAVFSGHPALIDPLLHARRTAEPWRWRPAHAQAALDSGDLLMLRRILSEPHDDPGRMIVQDDIPLAVAQVLVGSRHKAIGETILLTGAAKGRPDLVRLALDHRASPDAAENYETALALAAKGLWGEADVESVRRLLAAGADVNLRNPNDVWGETPVWEVAAGFDDYRRATWSSQEKILRQLLAAGADLERPSRKGVPLIWRLLFSPRVSQDEIGSAPPSHILALLASHGMDVNAEWQGHKPLDWVEAETGRDSEIARTLRAAGAVRGSPQR
;
A
#
# COMPACT_ATOMS: atom_id res chain seq x y z
N MET A 1 -20.20 66.32 -34.32
CA MET A 1 -21.28 66.89 -33.49
C MET A 1 -20.88 66.79 -32.02
N THR A 2 -20.30 67.88 -31.51
CA THR A 2 -20.67 68.55 -30.23
C THR A 2 -21.35 67.71 -29.14
N SER A 3 -21.02 67.78 -27.85
CA SER A 3 -20.05 68.58 -27.09
C SER A 3 -20.17 68.20 -25.60
N LYS A 4 -19.09 68.49 -24.85
CA LYS A 4 -19.04 69.02 -23.47
C LYS A 4 -19.02 68.04 -22.27
N VAL A 5 -17.78 67.82 -21.84
CA VAL A 5 -17.30 67.91 -20.45
C VAL A 5 -17.67 69.28 -19.82
N LEU A 6 -18.01 69.30 -18.53
CA LEU A 6 -17.64 70.38 -17.60
C LEU A 6 -17.75 69.95 -16.12
N LEU A 7 -16.65 70.13 -15.40
CA LEU A 7 -16.49 70.11 -13.94
C LEU A 7 -17.26 71.27 -13.27
N GLY A 8 -17.55 71.15 -11.97
CA GLY A 8 -17.78 72.34 -11.13
C GLY A 8 -18.35 72.13 -9.73
N ALA A 9 -17.46 71.87 -8.76
CA ALA A 9 -17.40 72.33 -7.36
C ALA A 9 -18.61 72.28 -6.38
N ALA A 10 -18.24 71.85 -5.18
CA ALA A 10 -18.98 71.77 -3.92
C ALA A 10 -19.60 73.09 -3.38
N CYS A 11 -20.65 72.95 -2.57
CA CYS A 11 -20.73 73.65 -1.28
C CYS A 11 -21.67 72.94 -0.28
N LEU A 12 -21.37 73.17 0.99
CA LEU A 12 -21.68 72.43 2.21
C LEU A 12 -23.03 72.77 2.89
N LEU A 13 -23.49 71.81 3.72
CA LEU A 13 -24.26 71.93 4.99
C LEU A 13 -25.80 72.11 4.94
N LEU A 14 -26.53 71.13 5.51
CA LEU A 14 -26.92 71.13 6.93
C LEU A 14 -27.45 69.76 7.39
N LEU A 15 -27.10 69.40 8.62
CA LEU A 15 -27.38 68.16 9.34
C LEU A 15 -28.86 67.99 9.72
N GLY A 16 -29.31 66.73 9.74
CA GLY A 16 -30.45 66.26 10.53
C GLY A 16 -30.35 64.74 10.72
N PRO A 17 -30.16 64.23 11.96
CA PRO A 17 -30.04 62.80 12.21
C PRO A 17 -31.43 62.19 12.45
N GLY A 18 -31.70 60.99 11.93
CA GLY A 18 -32.90 60.28 12.34
C GLY A 18 -33.22 59.04 11.52
N GLY A 19 -32.99 57.87 12.12
CA GLY A 19 -33.81 56.69 11.85
C GLY A 19 -33.10 55.56 11.10
N ALA A 20 -32.30 54.79 11.85
CA ALA A 20 -31.94 53.43 11.48
C ALA A 20 -33.20 52.58 11.25
N GLY A 21 -33.32 52.02 10.05
CA GLY A 21 -34.18 50.88 9.75
C GLY A 21 -33.31 49.66 9.47
N ALA A 22 -32.58 49.18 10.47
CA ALA A 22 -31.93 47.88 10.38
C ALA A 22 -33.02 46.82 10.52
N THR A 23 -33.56 46.33 9.40
CA THR A 23 -34.36 45.11 9.39
C THR A 23 -33.46 43.96 9.86
N THR A 24 -33.69 43.47 11.08
CA THR A 24 -33.01 42.28 11.61
C THR A 24 -33.50 41.06 10.85
N ALA A 25 -32.81 40.70 9.76
CA ALA A 25 -33.10 39.47 9.03
C ALA A 25 -32.91 38.27 9.96
N THR A 26 -33.90 37.38 10.01
CA THR A 26 -33.80 36.16 10.81
C THR A 26 -32.95 35.12 10.08
N ALA A 27 -32.42 34.12 10.77
CA ALA A 27 -31.66 33.03 10.13
C ALA A 27 -32.47 32.28 9.03
N GLU A 28 -33.81 32.37 9.08
CA GLU A 28 -34.72 31.76 8.11
C GLU A 28 -34.73 32.50 6.76
N ASP A 29 -34.47 33.81 6.77
CA ASP A 29 -34.54 34.69 5.60
C ASP A 29 -33.25 34.68 4.74
N LEU A 30 -32.16 34.11 5.27
CA LEU A 30 -30.84 34.18 4.66
C LEU A 30 -30.60 33.06 3.63
N GLN A 31 -30.15 33.46 2.43
CA GLN A 31 -29.65 32.54 1.41
C GLN A 31 -28.34 31.91 1.88
N PRO A 32 -28.16 30.59 1.74
CA PRO A 32 -26.97 29.93 2.26
C PRO A 32 -25.72 30.30 1.44
N GLY A 33 -24.57 30.43 2.11
CA GLY A 33 -23.34 30.95 1.53
C GLY A 33 -22.93 32.29 2.15
N GLU A 34 -22.56 33.27 1.32
CA GLU A 34 -22.01 34.57 1.75
C GLU A 34 -22.96 35.39 2.66
N ALA A 35 -24.28 35.29 2.47
CA ALA A 35 -25.24 36.03 3.30
C ALA A 35 -25.29 35.49 4.74
N VAL A 36 -25.33 34.17 4.94
CA VAL A 36 -25.23 33.56 6.28
C VAL A 36 -23.88 33.91 6.93
N LEU A 37 -22.79 33.97 6.14
CA LEU A 37 -21.46 34.33 6.62
C LEU A 37 -21.37 35.77 7.14
N SER A 38 -21.92 36.76 6.43
CA SER A 38 -21.90 38.15 6.90
C SER A 38 -22.63 38.30 8.24
N HIS A 39 -23.78 37.65 8.41
CA HIS A 39 -24.51 37.69 9.68
C HIS A 39 -23.80 36.96 10.82
N LEU A 40 -23.08 35.86 10.52
CA LEU A 40 -22.23 35.18 11.51
C LEU A 40 -21.01 36.04 11.91
N ARG A 41 -20.41 36.79 10.97
CA ARG A 41 -19.30 37.73 11.23
C ARG A 41 -19.71 38.90 12.09
N GLU A 42 -20.89 39.46 11.82
CA GLU A 42 -21.46 40.60 12.54
C GLU A 42 -22.05 40.20 13.90
N GLY A 43 -22.16 38.90 14.20
CA GLY A 43 -22.76 38.40 15.43
C GLY A 43 -24.28 38.52 15.48
N ASN A 44 -24.92 38.73 14.32
CA ASN A 44 -26.37 38.90 14.20
C ASN A 44 -27.14 37.60 14.45
N ILE A 45 -26.51 36.45 14.20
CA ILE A 45 -27.06 35.11 14.44
C ILE A 45 -25.95 34.19 15.00
N THR A 46 -26.33 33.19 15.79
CA THR A 46 -25.40 32.17 16.27
C THR A 46 -25.12 31.09 15.21
N PRO A 47 -23.96 30.41 15.26
CA PRO A 47 -23.68 29.25 14.40
C PRO A 47 -24.75 28.16 14.48
N GLU A 48 -25.31 27.92 15.66
CA GLU A 48 -26.33 26.91 15.90
C GLU A 48 -27.67 27.27 15.24
N GLU A 49 -28.10 28.54 15.33
CA GLU A 49 -29.31 29.04 14.66
C GLU A 49 -29.17 28.96 13.13
N ALA A 50 -28.00 29.35 12.61
CA ALA A 50 -27.70 29.26 11.19
C ALA A 50 -27.73 27.80 10.69
N ALA A 51 -27.14 26.87 11.44
CA ALA A 51 -27.14 25.45 11.10
C ALA A 51 -28.56 24.84 11.16
N ALA A 52 -29.35 25.21 12.17
CA ALA A 52 -30.73 24.76 12.30
C ALA A 52 -31.60 25.25 11.14
N ALA A 53 -31.42 26.51 10.71
CA ALA A 53 -32.13 27.06 9.55
C ALA A 53 -31.72 26.37 8.23
N ALA A 54 -30.43 26.11 8.04
CA ALA A 54 -29.92 25.35 6.89
C ALA A 54 -30.53 23.94 6.83
N ALA A 55 -30.51 23.22 7.96
CA ALA A 55 -31.09 21.88 8.07
C ALA A 55 -32.60 21.85 7.76
N ARG A 56 -33.37 22.87 8.17
CA ARG A 56 -34.81 22.99 7.83
C ARG A 56 -35.04 23.16 6.33
N ARG A 57 -34.15 23.87 5.63
CA ARG A 57 -34.17 24.06 4.18
C ARG A 57 -33.61 22.88 3.38
N GLY A 58 -33.05 21.87 4.06
CA GLY A 58 -32.41 20.73 3.42
C GLY A 58 -31.00 21.04 2.89
N ASP A 59 -30.38 22.14 3.33
CA ASP A 59 -28.99 22.47 3.02
C ASP A 59 -28.09 21.91 4.13
N PHE A 60 -27.21 20.97 3.76
CA PHE A 60 -26.32 20.27 4.69
C PHE A 60 -24.84 20.50 4.35
N ARG A 61 -24.53 21.57 3.61
CA ARG A 61 -23.16 21.95 3.30
C ARG A 61 -22.44 22.42 4.57
N MET A 62 -21.21 21.95 4.78
CA MET A 62 -20.39 22.27 5.94
C MET A 62 -19.29 23.28 5.58
N PHE A 63 -18.78 24.00 6.58
CA PHE A 63 -17.60 24.87 6.44
C PHE A 63 -16.30 24.08 6.58
N GLN A 64 -15.25 24.47 5.84
CA GLN A 64 -13.98 23.72 5.73
C GLN A 64 -12.74 24.66 5.73
N VAL A 65 -11.58 24.13 6.15
CA VAL A 65 -10.25 24.75 5.97
C VAL A 65 -9.49 24.09 4.82
N ASP A 66 -8.98 24.91 3.90
CA ASP A 66 -8.03 24.49 2.86
C ASP A 66 -6.59 24.64 3.38
N TYR A 67 -5.83 23.54 3.45
CA TYR A 67 -4.40 23.56 3.74
C TYR A 67 -3.63 23.26 2.46
N VAL A 68 -2.69 24.14 2.13
CA VAL A 68 -1.81 24.10 0.92
C VAL A 68 -0.88 22.86 0.84
N ARG A 69 -1.03 21.85 1.71
CA ARG A 69 -0.24 20.60 1.68
C ARG A 69 -1.05 19.34 2.05
N GLY A 70 -2.11 19.07 1.31
CA GLY A 70 -2.65 17.71 1.14
C GLY A 70 -3.36 17.06 2.34
N GLY A 71 -3.86 17.86 3.29
CA GLY A 71 -4.71 17.36 4.38
C GLY A 71 -5.82 18.36 4.69
N GLU A 72 -7.06 18.01 4.34
CA GLU A 72 -8.23 18.86 4.48
C GLU A 72 -9.03 18.51 5.76
N TYR A 73 -9.44 19.53 6.53
CA TYR A 73 -9.99 19.40 7.90
C TYR A 73 -11.42 19.96 7.97
N LEU A 74 -12.38 19.14 8.46
CA LEU A 74 -13.76 19.56 8.80
C LEU A 74 -13.85 19.88 10.30
N PRO A 75 -13.77 21.16 10.72
CA PRO A 75 -13.73 21.48 12.13
C PRO A 75 -15.01 21.05 12.83
N GLY A 76 -14.85 20.45 14.01
CA GLY A 76 -15.96 20.07 14.87
C GLY A 76 -16.69 18.78 14.48
N VAL A 77 -16.34 18.14 13.36
CA VAL A 77 -17.03 16.94 12.87
C VAL A 77 -16.01 15.87 12.51
N ALA A 78 -16.33 14.62 12.86
CA ALA A 78 -15.68 13.44 12.32
C ALA A 78 -16.69 12.65 11.50
N CYS A 79 -16.26 12.03 10.41
CA CYS A 79 -17.11 11.12 9.65
C CYS A 79 -16.37 9.83 9.28
N ALA A 80 -17.11 8.73 9.20
CA ALA A 80 -16.70 7.41 8.76
C ALA A 80 -17.13 7.28 7.32
N THR A 81 -16.22 7.69 6.45
CA THR A 81 -16.21 7.17 5.09
C THR A 81 -15.93 5.66 5.15
N PRO A 82 -16.26 4.88 4.11
CA PRO A 82 -15.92 3.45 4.03
C PRO A 82 -14.43 3.14 4.21
N TYR A 83 -13.56 4.16 4.14
CA TYR A 83 -12.11 4.03 4.16
C TYR A 83 -11.46 4.53 5.46
N GLY A 84 -12.25 4.91 6.48
CA GLY A 84 -11.72 5.38 7.77
C GLY A 84 -10.95 6.71 7.71
N GLN A 85 -10.98 7.39 6.56
CA GLN A 85 -10.35 8.69 6.35
C GLN A 85 -11.34 9.83 6.63
N PRO A 86 -10.87 10.98 7.18
CA PRO A 86 -11.71 12.16 7.31
C PRO A 86 -12.24 12.54 5.92
N PRO A 87 -13.52 12.90 5.77
CA PRO A 87 -14.03 13.26 4.48
C PRO A 87 -13.48 14.64 4.07
N GLY A 88 -12.39 14.65 3.32
CA GLY A 88 -12.00 15.79 2.47
C GLY A 88 -13.00 16.07 1.33
N ILE A 89 -14.14 15.38 1.24
CA ILE A 89 -15.04 15.44 0.09
C ILE A 89 -16.50 15.75 0.46
N LEU A 90 -16.75 16.83 1.17
CA LEU A 90 -17.82 17.69 0.66
C LEU A 90 -17.33 18.49 -0.57
N MET A 91 -16.04 18.35 -0.91
CA MET A 91 -15.32 19.07 -1.95
C MET A 91 -15.33 18.33 -3.28
N THR A 92 -16.21 18.77 -4.16
CA THR A 92 -16.23 18.45 -5.59
C THR A 92 -15.95 19.77 -6.30
N GLU A 93 -15.13 19.78 -7.36
CA GLU A 93 -14.69 20.98 -8.11
C GLU A 93 -15.83 21.85 -8.72
N ARG A 94 -17.08 21.56 -8.39
CA ARG A 94 -18.18 22.51 -8.54
C ARG A 94 -18.18 23.42 -7.31
N ARG A 95 -17.97 24.72 -7.53
CA ARG A 95 -18.10 25.83 -6.55
C ARG A 95 -19.50 25.95 -5.88
N GLY A 96 -20.16 24.85 -5.52
CA GLY A 96 -21.55 24.80 -5.05
C GLY A 96 -21.80 23.97 -3.79
N ASP A 97 -20.92 23.03 -3.42
CA ASP A 97 -21.21 22.03 -2.38
C ASP A 97 -20.60 22.34 -0.99
N TYR A 98 -19.88 23.46 -0.87
CA TYR A 98 -19.29 23.95 0.37
C TYR A 98 -19.17 25.48 0.31
N VAL A 99 -19.14 26.10 1.48
CA VAL A 99 -18.96 27.56 1.58
C VAL A 99 -17.50 27.83 1.92
N VAL A 100 -16.70 28.17 0.91
CA VAL A 100 -15.34 28.71 1.12
C VAL A 100 -15.51 30.10 1.71
N ILE A 101 -14.79 30.40 2.78
CA ILE A 101 -14.83 31.71 3.43
C ILE A 101 -13.58 32.50 3.03
N PRO A 102 -13.58 33.26 1.92
CA PRO A 102 -12.51 34.20 1.66
C PRO A 102 -12.46 35.24 2.79
N ASP A 103 -11.24 35.54 3.25
CA ASP A 103 -10.91 36.67 4.13
C ASP A 103 -11.49 36.65 5.56
N LEU A 104 -11.86 35.48 6.11
CA LEU A 104 -12.17 35.38 7.55
C LEU A 104 -10.88 35.20 8.37
N PRO A 105 -10.60 36.06 9.37
CA PRO A 105 -9.47 35.84 10.27
C PRO A 105 -9.55 34.46 10.91
N ARG A 106 -8.40 33.77 10.97
CA ARG A 106 -8.34 32.37 11.45
C ARG A 106 -8.99 32.17 12.83
N GLU A 107 -8.86 33.14 13.72
CA GLU A 107 -9.48 33.10 15.05
C GLU A 107 -11.01 33.09 15.00
N GLN A 108 -11.63 33.87 14.10
CA GLN A 108 -13.07 33.88 13.93
C GLN A 108 -13.54 32.60 13.24
N PHE A 109 -12.75 32.08 12.29
CA PHE A 109 -13.03 30.82 11.63
C PHE A 109 -13.05 29.66 12.65
N ASP A 110 -12.01 29.56 13.48
CA ASP A 110 -11.88 28.50 14.50
C ASP A 110 -12.97 28.60 15.58
N ALA A 111 -13.50 29.80 15.84
CA ALA A 111 -14.59 30.02 16.79
C ALA A 111 -15.98 29.63 16.24
N LEU A 112 -16.25 29.91 14.96
CA LEU A 112 -17.59 29.78 14.36
C LEU A 112 -17.81 28.41 13.71
N THR A 113 -16.83 27.95 12.92
CA THR A 113 -16.99 26.79 12.05
C THR A 113 -17.26 25.48 12.79
N PRO A 114 -16.51 25.11 13.86
CA PRO A 114 -16.80 23.88 14.60
C PRO A 114 -18.20 23.85 15.20
N ARG A 115 -18.71 25.01 15.65
CA ARG A 115 -20.05 25.12 16.24
C ARG A 115 -21.14 24.90 15.20
N TYR A 116 -21.02 25.55 14.04
CA TYR A 116 -21.95 25.36 12.93
C TYR A 116 -21.98 23.91 12.45
N ASN A 117 -20.81 23.33 12.13
CA ASN A 117 -20.72 21.98 11.60
C ASN A 117 -21.26 20.94 12.60
N ARG A 118 -20.95 21.07 13.89
CA ARG A 118 -21.51 20.20 14.95
C ARG A 118 -23.02 20.28 15.01
N ALA A 119 -23.58 21.49 14.99
CA ALA A 119 -25.01 21.69 15.04
C ALA A 119 -25.70 21.09 13.80
N LEU A 120 -25.09 21.24 12.62
CA LEU A 120 -25.63 20.72 11.36
C LEU A 120 -25.68 19.18 11.33
N VAL A 121 -24.61 18.49 11.75
CA VAL A 121 -24.62 17.02 11.82
C VAL A 121 -25.45 16.47 12.98
N SER A 122 -25.68 17.30 14.01
CA SER A 122 -26.54 16.96 15.14
C SER A 122 -28.03 17.07 14.80
N ALA A 123 -28.38 17.87 13.79
CA ALA A 123 -29.75 18.09 13.35
C ALA A 123 -30.47 16.76 13.03
N PRO A 124 -31.70 16.53 13.52
CA PRO A 124 -32.47 15.34 13.19
C PRO A 124 -32.70 15.13 11.69
N GLN A 125 -32.63 16.21 10.90
CA GLN A 125 -32.80 16.21 9.46
C GLN A 125 -31.53 15.81 8.68
N SER A 126 -30.38 15.69 9.36
CA SER A 126 -29.08 15.43 8.71
C SER A 126 -29.08 14.09 7.96
N PRO A 127 -28.80 14.07 6.64
CA PRO A 127 -28.74 12.83 5.85
C PRO A 127 -27.46 12.01 6.11
N TYR A 128 -26.57 12.56 6.93
CA TYR A 128 -25.26 11.99 7.26
C TYR A 128 -25.17 11.57 8.72
N ALA A 129 -26.27 11.48 9.48
CA ALA A 129 -26.23 11.08 10.90
C ALA A 129 -25.63 9.66 11.11
N ASP A 130 -25.71 8.81 10.09
CA ASP A 130 -25.12 7.47 10.03
C ASP A 130 -23.65 7.46 9.58
N LEU A 131 -23.13 8.62 9.15
CA LEU A 131 -21.79 8.81 8.61
C LEU A 131 -20.96 9.82 9.42
N CYS A 132 -21.56 10.82 10.06
CA CYS A 132 -20.90 11.95 10.66
C CYS A 132 -21.45 12.22 12.06
N ALA A 133 -20.55 12.55 12.98
CA ALA A 133 -20.90 12.90 14.36
C ALA A 133 -20.08 14.11 14.84
N PRO A 134 -20.61 14.90 15.80
CA PRO A 134 -19.85 15.93 16.49
C PRO A 134 -18.56 15.37 17.10
N ALA A 135 -17.44 16.05 16.89
CA ALA A 135 -16.15 15.66 17.44
C ALA A 135 -15.27 16.86 17.79
N GLU A 136 -14.30 16.64 18.69
CA GLU A 136 -13.23 17.62 18.96
C GLU A 136 -12.10 17.53 17.94
N ARG A 137 -11.90 16.35 17.34
CA ARG A 137 -10.91 16.10 16.28
C ARG A 137 -11.62 15.50 15.07
N SER A 138 -11.16 15.82 13.86
CA SER A 138 -11.76 15.30 12.62
C SER A 138 -11.42 13.86 12.29
N TYR A 139 -10.45 13.26 12.99
CA TYR A 139 -10.10 11.86 12.81
C TYR A 139 -11.00 10.94 13.63
N PRO A 140 -11.45 9.81 13.06
CA PRO A 140 -12.28 8.84 13.77
C PRO A 140 -11.53 8.27 14.98
N SER A 141 -12.20 8.25 16.14
CA SER A 141 -11.74 7.61 17.38
C SER A 141 -12.70 6.48 17.78
N PRO A 142 -12.34 5.59 18.72
CA PRO A 142 -13.28 4.60 19.24
C PRO A 142 -14.55 5.23 19.85
N ALA A 143 -14.46 6.45 20.39
CA ALA A 143 -15.62 7.21 20.88
C ALA A 143 -16.54 7.67 19.74
N TYR A 144 -15.97 7.93 18.56
CA TYR A 144 -16.73 8.36 17.39
C TYR A 144 -17.69 7.27 16.88
N ALA A 145 -17.28 5.99 16.84
CA ALA A 145 -18.16 4.90 16.41
C ALA A 145 -19.41 4.76 17.31
N LYS A 146 -19.28 5.08 18.60
CA LYS A 146 -20.40 5.12 19.55
C LYS A 146 -21.29 6.36 19.41
N ALA A 147 -20.77 7.44 18.80
CA ALA A 147 -21.49 8.68 18.58
C ALA A 147 -22.30 8.70 17.27
N LEU A 148 -22.04 7.77 16.35
CA LEU A 148 -22.86 7.57 15.16
C LEU A 148 -24.28 7.15 15.55
N ARG A 149 -25.27 7.75 14.89
CA ARG A 149 -26.68 7.52 15.17
C ARG A 149 -27.31 6.74 14.01
N PRO A 150 -28.30 5.86 14.27
CA PRO A 150 -29.09 5.31 13.19
C PRO A 150 -29.77 6.46 12.43
N PRO A 151 -30.00 6.29 11.13
CA PRO A 151 -30.62 7.34 10.33
C PRO A 151 -32.03 7.67 10.85
N PHE A 152 -32.32 8.97 10.94
CA PHE A 152 -33.61 9.46 11.40
C PHE A 152 -34.57 9.60 10.21
N GLY A 153 -35.56 8.72 10.14
CA GLY A 153 -36.62 8.79 9.12
C GLY A 153 -36.25 8.17 7.77
N PRO A 154 -37.09 8.36 6.73
CA PRO A 154 -36.88 7.74 5.42
C PRO A 154 -35.69 8.35 4.68
N PRO A 155 -34.99 7.57 3.83
CA PRO A 155 -33.88 8.09 3.03
C PRO A 155 -34.36 9.19 2.09
N ARG A 156 -33.56 10.24 1.96
CA ARG A 156 -33.90 11.48 1.22
C ARG A 156 -33.30 11.56 -0.17
N ASP A 157 -32.38 10.67 -0.49
CA ASP A 157 -31.73 10.58 -1.80
C ASP A 157 -31.39 9.11 -2.12
N LEU A 158 -30.88 8.89 -3.33
CA LEU A 158 -30.51 7.56 -3.82
C LEU A 158 -29.41 6.90 -2.96
N TRP A 159 -28.43 7.67 -2.48
CA TRP A 159 -27.27 7.17 -1.74
C TRP A 159 -27.61 6.83 -0.29
N ALA A 160 -28.44 7.63 0.38
CA ALA A 160 -29.03 7.33 1.68
C ALA A 160 -29.90 6.08 1.59
N ALA A 161 -30.72 5.95 0.53
CA ALA A 161 -31.50 4.72 0.32
C ALA A 161 -30.59 3.50 0.18
N ALA A 162 -29.45 3.66 -0.49
CA ALA A 162 -28.44 2.60 -0.61
C ALA A 162 -27.74 2.27 0.71
N ARG A 163 -27.31 3.27 1.48
CA ARG A 163 -26.69 3.09 2.81
C ARG A 163 -27.64 2.42 3.79
N TYR A 164 -28.90 2.85 3.80
CA TYR A 164 -29.91 2.39 4.76
C TYR A 164 -30.46 1.02 4.40
N GLY A 165 -30.29 0.58 3.14
CA GLY A 165 -30.82 -0.68 2.64
C GLY A 165 -32.29 -0.60 2.20
N SER A 166 -32.80 0.60 1.91
CA SER A 166 -34.21 0.79 1.51
C SER A 166 -34.44 0.46 0.04
N ALA A 167 -34.65 -0.82 -0.25
CA ALA A 167 -34.96 -1.32 -1.58
C ALA A 167 -36.20 -0.67 -2.25
N ALA A 168 -37.16 -0.20 -1.46
CA ALA A 168 -38.35 0.49 -1.97
C ALA A 168 -37.99 1.89 -2.50
N ASP A 169 -37.17 2.63 -1.75
CA ASP A 169 -36.78 4.00 -2.09
C ASP A 169 -35.79 4.06 -3.25
N ILE A 170 -34.95 3.04 -3.44
CA ILE A 170 -34.06 2.93 -4.61
C ILE A 170 -34.86 3.10 -5.91
N ARG A 171 -35.99 2.38 -6.06
CA ARG A 171 -36.82 2.50 -7.27
C ARG A 171 -37.44 3.88 -7.45
N ARG A 172 -37.72 4.59 -6.35
CA ARG A 172 -38.27 5.94 -6.39
C ARG A 172 -37.21 6.93 -6.88
N TYR A 173 -36.02 6.90 -6.30
CA TYR A 173 -34.96 7.86 -6.63
C TYR A 173 -34.31 7.63 -7.99
N LEU A 174 -34.26 6.39 -8.48
CA LEU A 174 -33.78 6.10 -9.84
C LEU A 174 -34.63 6.75 -10.96
N LYS A 175 -35.83 7.25 -10.67
CA LYS A 175 -36.64 8.01 -11.63
C LYS A 175 -36.11 9.42 -11.89
N THR A 176 -35.40 9.99 -10.93
CA THR A 176 -34.98 11.40 -10.94
C THR A 176 -33.47 11.57 -10.86
N THR A 177 -32.74 10.50 -10.53
CA THR A 177 -31.31 10.50 -10.27
C THR A 177 -30.64 9.44 -11.15
N PRO A 178 -29.64 9.81 -11.98
CA PRO A 178 -28.86 8.84 -12.74
C PRO A 178 -28.23 7.79 -11.82
N ILE A 179 -28.27 6.52 -12.24
CA ILE A 179 -27.94 5.36 -11.40
C ILE A 179 -26.49 5.34 -10.90
N ASP A 180 -25.56 5.76 -11.74
CA ASP A 180 -24.12 5.83 -11.45
C ASP A 180 -23.68 7.25 -11.07
N GLN A 181 -24.63 8.16 -10.75
CA GLN A 181 -24.26 9.46 -10.22
C GLN A 181 -23.53 9.27 -8.88
N GLU A 182 -22.40 9.96 -8.73
CA GLU A 182 -21.69 10.02 -7.48
C GLU A 182 -22.29 11.08 -6.56
N ASP A 183 -22.31 10.76 -5.27
CA ASP A 183 -22.67 11.71 -4.22
C ASP A 183 -21.51 12.66 -3.92
N PRO A 184 -21.69 13.60 -2.96
CA PRO A 184 -20.61 14.48 -2.55
C PRO A 184 -19.34 13.70 -2.16
N PHE A 185 -19.44 12.55 -1.50
CA PHE A 185 -18.30 11.70 -1.13
C PHE A 185 -17.63 10.96 -2.31
N GLY A 186 -18.11 11.17 -3.53
CA GLY A 186 -17.62 10.49 -4.73
C GLY A 186 -18.06 9.04 -4.82
N MET A 187 -19.12 8.67 -4.09
CA MET A 187 -19.61 7.30 -4.00
C MET A 187 -20.88 7.14 -4.83
N THR A 188 -20.97 6.06 -5.62
CA THR A 188 -22.24 5.68 -6.26
C THR A 188 -23.17 5.00 -5.26
N ALA A 189 -24.44 4.86 -5.62
CA ALA A 189 -25.41 4.09 -4.83
C ALA A 189 -24.95 2.63 -4.65
N LEU A 190 -24.38 2.02 -5.70
CA LEU A 190 -23.89 0.64 -5.65
C LEU A 190 -22.69 0.50 -4.72
N ALA A 191 -21.77 1.47 -4.72
CA ALA A 191 -20.63 1.49 -3.81
C ALA A 191 -21.06 1.65 -2.34
N TRP A 192 -22.04 2.51 -2.04
CA TRP A 192 -22.59 2.64 -0.68
C TRP A 192 -23.31 1.38 -0.18
N ALA A 193 -24.14 0.77 -1.03
CA ALA A 193 -24.79 -0.49 -0.71
C ALA A 193 -23.75 -1.59 -0.43
N SER A 194 -22.64 -1.57 -1.17
CA SER A 194 -21.51 -2.48 -0.98
C SER A 194 -20.78 -2.23 0.35
N ALA A 195 -20.48 -0.98 0.69
CA ALA A 195 -19.84 -0.59 1.95
C ALA A 195 -20.65 -0.99 3.19
N ARG A 196 -21.99 -1.00 3.07
CA ARG A 196 -22.93 -1.28 4.17
C ARG A 196 -23.50 -2.70 4.15
N GLY A 197 -23.01 -3.58 3.28
CA GLY A 197 -23.46 -4.97 3.24
C GLY A 197 -24.92 -5.15 2.78
N ARG A 198 -25.48 -4.20 2.03
CA ARG A 198 -26.92 -4.17 1.67
C ARG A 198 -27.22 -5.04 0.45
N GLY A 199 -27.13 -6.35 0.61
CA GLY A 199 -27.25 -7.31 -0.49
C GLY A 199 -28.51 -7.18 -1.36
N ASP A 200 -29.67 -6.91 -0.77
CA ASP A 200 -30.90 -6.69 -1.54
C ASP A 200 -30.85 -5.43 -2.42
N VAL A 201 -30.23 -4.37 -1.91
CA VAL A 201 -30.05 -3.14 -2.67
C VAL A 201 -28.99 -3.33 -3.75
N VAL A 202 -27.87 -3.99 -3.46
CA VAL A 202 -26.84 -4.35 -4.45
C VAL A 202 -27.47 -5.09 -5.63
N ARG A 203 -28.25 -6.16 -5.37
CA ARG A 203 -28.92 -6.92 -6.43
C ARG A 203 -29.87 -6.06 -7.27
N ARG A 204 -30.61 -5.14 -6.63
CA ARG A 204 -31.57 -4.27 -7.33
C ARG A 204 -30.89 -3.21 -8.18
N LEU A 205 -29.81 -2.62 -7.68
CA LEU A 205 -29.02 -1.64 -8.42
C LEU A 205 -28.36 -2.31 -9.63
N LEU A 206 -27.75 -3.48 -9.46
CA LEU A 206 -27.18 -4.27 -10.57
C LEU A 206 -28.26 -4.64 -11.60
N ALA A 207 -29.43 -5.11 -11.15
CA ALA A 207 -30.54 -5.44 -12.05
C ALA A 207 -31.12 -4.21 -12.78
N ALA A 208 -30.95 -3.01 -12.22
CA ALA A 208 -31.33 -1.75 -12.84
C ALA A 208 -30.24 -1.17 -13.76
N GLY A 209 -29.12 -1.87 -13.93
CA GLY A 209 -28.02 -1.48 -14.82
C GLY A 209 -26.95 -0.61 -14.19
N ALA A 210 -26.83 -0.57 -12.86
CA ALA A 210 -25.71 0.10 -12.21
C ALA A 210 -24.39 -0.53 -12.65
N ASP A 211 -23.40 0.28 -13.00
CA ASP A 211 -22.10 -0.20 -13.46
C ASP A 211 -21.33 -0.88 -12.30
N PRO A 212 -21.11 -2.22 -12.35
CA PRO A 212 -20.36 -2.93 -11.32
C PRO A 212 -18.86 -2.60 -11.33
N LEU A 213 -18.37 -1.92 -12.37
CA LEU A 213 -16.99 -1.50 -12.54
C LEU A 213 -16.75 -0.04 -12.16
N HIS A 214 -17.82 0.74 -11.93
CA HIS A 214 -17.71 2.18 -11.69
C HIS A 214 -16.75 2.45 -10.54
N ARG A 215 -15.73 3.26 -10.79
CA ARG A 215 -14.68 3.51 -9.80
C ARG A 215 -14.97 4.78 -9.04
N SER A 216 -15.70 4.62 -7.96
CA SER A 216 -15.94 5.67 -6.99
C SER A 216 -14.75 5.79 -6.03
N SER A 217 -13.95 6.84 -6.16
CA SER A 217 -13.16 7.37 -5.05
C SER A 217 -12.67 8.76 -5.36
N LYS A 218 -12.80 9.68 -4.40
CA LYS A 218 -11.91 10.86 -4.32
C LYS A 218 -11.02 10.83 -3.07
N PHE A 219 -10.94 9.67 -2.43
CA PHE A 219 -10.09 9.35 -1.28
C PHE A 219 -9.03 8.33 -1.73
N GLY A 220 -7.94 8.82 -2.35
CA GLY A 220 -6.90 7.94 -2.87
C GLY A 220 -7.30 7.17 -4.13
N GLU A 221 -6.90 5.91 -4.24
CA GLU A 221 -7.09 5.10 -5.45
C GLU A 221 -8.58 4.87 -5.78
N PRO A 222 -9.02 4.99 -7.04
CA PRO A 222 -10.38 4.71 -7.47
C PRO A 222 -10.79 3.24 -7.24
N LEU A 223 -11.84 2.99 -6.45
CA LEU A 223 -12.31 1.66 -6.06
C LEU A 223 -13.66 1.30 -6.68
N SER A 224 -13.78 0.07 -7.17
CA SER A 224 -15.05 -0.49 -7.66
C SER A 224 -15.93 -0.95 -6.48
N PRO A 225 -17.25 -1.12 -6.67
CA PRO A 225 -18.14 -1.68 -5.65
C PRO A 225 -17.66 -3.00 -5.04
N LEU A 226 -17.04 -3.88 -5.85
CA LEU A 226 -16.44 -5.12 -5.34
C LEU A 226 -15.30 -4.83 -4.37
N HIS A 227 -14.42 -3.86 -4.70
CA HIS A 227 -13.33 -3.48 -3.80
C HIS A 227 -13.89 -2.94 -2.49
N VAL A 228 -14.93 -2.10 -2.54
CA VAL A 228 -15.57 -1.55 -1.36
C VAL A 228 -16.18 -2.64 -0.48
N ALA A 229 -16.86 -3.63 -1.06
CA ALA A 229 -17.39 -4.79 -0.33
C ALA A 229 -16.28 -5.61 0.35
N VAL A 230 -15.14 -5.80 -0.34
CA VAL A 230 -13.94 -6.47 0.17
C VAL A 230 -13.38 -5.71 1.37
N PHE A 231 -13.04 -4.43 1.21
CA PHE A 231 -12.48 -3.59 2.28
C PHE A 231 -13.40 -3.49 3.50
N SER A 232 -14.71 -3.53 3.27
CA SER A 232 -15.71 -3.38 4.33
C SER A 232 -16.11 -4.72 4.98
N GLY A 233 -15.54 -5.85 4.55
CA GLY A 233 -15.78 -7.17 5.15
C GLY A 233 -17.17 -7.75 4.86
N HIS A 234 -17.69 -7.59 3.63
CA HIS A 234 -19.01 -8.09 3.21
C HIS A 234 -18.92 -9.25 2.20
N PRO A 235 -18.48 -10.46 2.61
CA PRO A 235 -18.22 -11.58 1.70
C PRO A 235 -19.46 -12.05 0.92
N ALA A 236 -20.66 -11.89 1.49
CA ALA A 236 -21.93 -12.25 0.83
C ALA A 236 -22.22 -11.44 -0.44
N LEU A 237 -21.51 -10.32 -0.66
CA LEU A 237 -21.65 -9.48 -1.85
C LEU A 237 -20.67 -9.82 -2.97
N ILE A 238 -19.67 -10.67 -2.70
CA ILE A 238 -18.61 -10.97 -3.65
C ILE A 238 -19.16 -11.68 -4.89
N ASP A 239 -19.93 -12.76 -4.71
CA ASP A 239 -20.49 -13.51 -5.84
C ASP A 239 -21.43 -12.67 -6.73
N PRO A 240 -22.42 -11.91 -6.19
CA PRO A 240 -23.28 -11.10 -7.06
C PRO A 240 -22.50 -9.98 -7.78
N LEU A 241 -21.52 -9.35 -7.14
CA LEU A 241 -20.68 -8.32 -7.77
C LEU A 241 -19.71 -8.92 -8.80
N LEU A 242 -19.11 -10.07 -8.53
CA LEU A 242 -18.27 -10.80 -9.49
C LEU A 242 -19.07 -11.29 -10.68
N HIS A 243 -20.29 -11.78 -10.46
CA HIS A 243 -21.16 -12.22 -11.54
C HIS A 243 -21.49 -11.07 -12.49
N ALA A 244 -21.95 -9.94 -11.96
CA ALA A 244 -22.23 -8.74 -12.75
C ALA A 244 -20.98 -8.16 -13.43
N ARG A 245 -19.81 -8.32 -12.81
CA ARG A 245 -18.53 -7.92 -13.38
C ARG A 245 -18.11 -8.78 -14.57
N ARG A 246 -18.21 -10.10 -14.46
CA ARG A 246 -17.84 -11.06 -15.52
C ARG A 246 -18.66 -10.85 -16.79
N THR A 247 -19.90 -10.39 -16.65
CA THR A 247 -20.75 -10.01 -17.79
C THR A 247 -20.37 -8.68 -18.42
N ALA A 248 -19.65 -7.81 -17.70
CA ALA A 248 -19.25 -6.49 -18.17
C ALA A 248 -17.89 -6.52 -18.90
N GLU A 249 -16.81 -7.05 -18.30
CA GLU A 249 -15.46 -7.14 -18.91
C GLU A 249 -14.55 -8.12 -18.09
N PRO A 250 -13.56 -8.82 -18.70
CA PRO A 250 -12.54 -9.58 -17.97
C PRO A 250 -11.44 -8.65 -17.40
N TRP A 251 -11.42 -8.45 -16.08
CA TRP A 251 -10.49 -7.55 -15.38
C TRP A 251 -9.39 -8.29 -14.57
N ARG A 252 -8.22 -7.65 -14.35
CA ARG A 252 -7.04 -8.16 -13.60
C ARG A 252 -6.88 -7.56 -12.19
N TRP A 253 -6.73 -8.39 -11.17
CA TRP A 253 -6.62 -7.95 -9.76
C TRP A 253 -5.40 -7.06 -9.45
N ARG A 254 -5.51 -6.20 -8.43
CA ARG A 254 -4.40 -5.37 -7.88
C ARG A 254 -3.99 -5.83 -6.46
N PRO A 255 -2.70 -5.68 -6.06
CA PRO A 255 -2.17 -6.07 -4.75
C PRO A 255 -2.99 -5.61 -3.52
N ALA A 256 -3.50 -4.37 -3.55
CA ALA A 256 -4.28 -3.80 -2.45
C ALA A 256 -5.52 -4.65 -2.04
N HIS A 257 -6.06 -5.50 -2.93
CA HIS A 257 -7.24 -6.32 -2.60
C HIS A 257 -6.91 -7.56 -1.78
N ALA A 258 -5.79 -8.23 -2.08
CA ALA A 258 -5.37 -9.34 -1.24
C ALA A 258 -4.89 -8.79 0.11
N GLN A 259 -4.21 -7.65 0.14
CA GLN A 259 -3.84 -6.99 1.39
C GLN A 259 -5.07 -6.63 2.23
N ALA A 260 -6.11 -6.05 1.65
CA ALA A 260 -7.37 -5.79 2.36
C ALA A 260 -8.02 -7.07 2.91
N ALA A 261 -8.04 -8.14 2.12
CA ALA A 261 -8.56 -9.44 2.56
C ALA A 261 -7.74 -10.01 3.72
N LEU A 262 -6.42 -9.85 3.68
CA LEU A 262 -5.51 -10.22 4.76
C LEU A 262 -5.75 -9.39 6.02
N ASP A 263 -5.81 -8.06 5.89
CA ASP A 263 -6.00 -7.11 6.99
C ASP A 263 -7.34 -7.31 7.69
N SER A 264 -8.37 -7.69 6.93
CA SER A 264 -9.70 -8.04 7.47
C SER A 264 -9.75 -9.41 8.14
N GLY A 265 -8.73 -10.27 7.97
CA GLY A 265 -8.72 -11.64 8.45
C GLY A 265 -9.64 -12.60 7.70
N ASP A 266 -10.23 -12.19 6.58
CA ASP A 266 -11.17 -13.00 5.80
C ASP A 266 -10.42 -13.94 4.83
N LEU A 267 -9.97 -15.06 5.39
CA LEU A 267 -9.24 -16.11 4.67
C LEU A 267 -10.09 -16.80 3.58
N LEU A 268 -11.42 -16.79 3.71
CA LEU A 268 -12.33 -17.31 2.69
C LEU A 268 -12.36 -16.36 1.49
N MET A 269 -12.40 -15.05 1.75
CA MET A 269 -12.33 -14.02 0.73
C MET A 269 -10.99 -14.04 0.00
N LEU A 270 -9.89 -14.17 0.72
CA LEU A 270 -8.55 -14.31 0.14
C LEU A 270 -8.49 -15.52 -0.81
N ARG A 271 -8.94 -16.70 -0.36
CA ARG A 271 -8.97 -17.91 -1.21
C ARG A 271 -9.81 -17.72 -2.47
N ARG A 272 -10.92 -16.98 -2.38
CA ARG A 272 -11.80 -16.69 -3.53
C ARG A 272 -11.16 -15.71 -4.52
N ILE A 273 -10.56 -14.62 -4.04
CA ILE A 273 -9.80 -13.64 -4.86
C ILE A 273 -8.74 -14.37 -5.70
N LEU A 274 -8.03 -15.29 -5.06
CA LEU A 274 -6.93 -16.02 -5.68
C LEU A 274 -7.38 -17.16 -6.59
N SER A 275 -8.66 -17.53 -6.57
CA SER A 275 -9.25 -18.52 -7.49
C SER A 275 -9.70 -17.91 -8.82
N GLU A 276 -9.72 -16.58 -8.93
CA GLU A 276 -10.07 -15.84 -10.15
C GLU A 276 -8.81 -15.59 -11.01
N PRO A 277 -8.94 -15.25 -12.31
CA PRO A 277 -7.80 -14.89 -13.15
C PRO A 277 -7.10 -13.61 -12.65
N HIS A 278 -5.79 -13.68 -12.41
CA HIS A 278 -4.92 -12.57 -11.99
C HIS A 278 -3.54 -12.72 -12.63
N ASP A 279 -2.79 -11.62 -12.66
CA ASP A 279 -1.47 -11.58 -13.31
C ASP A 279 -0.39 -12.27 -12.47
N ASP A 280 -0.45 -12.06 -11.15
CA ASP A 280 0.40 -12.74 -10.18
C ASP A 280 -0.22 -12.64 -8.78
N PRO A 281 -0.90 -13.69 -8.30
CA PRO A 281 -1.54 -13.69 -6.98
C PRO A 281 -0.54 -13.70 -5.82
N GLY A 282 0.68 -14.23 -6.05
CA GLY A 282 1.71 -14.32 -5.03
C GLY A 282 2.18 -12.93 -4.62
N ARG A 283 2.47 -12.08 -5.62
CA ARG A 283 2.84 -10.66 -5.40
C ARG A 283 1.78 -9.83 -4.67
N MET A 284 0.51 -10.22 -4.77
CA MET A 284 -0.56 -9.49 -4.11
C MET A 284 -0.57 -9.66 -2.58
N ILE A 285 0.03 -10.74 -2.08
CA ILE A 285 -0.05 -11.17 -0.68
C ILE A 285 1.17 -10.71 0.14
N VAL A 286 2.30 -10.43 -0.52
CA VAL A 286 3.59 -10.35 0.17
C VAL A 286 4.22 -8.98 -0.05
N GLN A 287 4.03 -8.09 0.93
CA GLN A 287 4.84 -6.89 1.05
C GLN A 287 5.75 -6.95 2.30
N ASP A 288 5.31 -7.49 3.45
CA ASP A 288 6.07 -7.37 4.72
C ASP A 288 5.98 -8.57 5.72
N ASP A 289 6.20 -9.82 5.26
CA ASP A 289 6.12 -11.09 6.04
C ASP A 289 4.70 -11.72 6.05
N ILE A 290 4.64 -13.05 5.85
CA ILE A 290 3.39 -13.81 5.73
C ILE A 290 3.21 -14.66 6.98
N PRO A 291 2.14 -14.46 7.77
CA PRO A 291 1.84 -15.35 8.88
C PRO A 291 1.66 -16.81 8.38
N LEU A 292 2.23 -17.78 9.11
CA LEU A 292 2.16 -19.20 8.70
C LEU A 292 0.72 -19.69 8.49
N ALA A 293 -0.22 -19.24 9.33
CA ALA A 293 -1.64 -19.58 9.20
C ALA A 293 -2.26 -19.09 7.88
N VAL A 294 -1.87 -17.89 7.44
CA VAL A 294 -2.26 -17.34 6.14
C VAL A 294 -1.65 -18.19 5.03
N ALA A 295 -0.34 -18.45 5.10
CA ALA A 295 0.37 -19.28 4.11
C ALA A 295 -0.27 -20.66 3.94
N GLN A 296 -0.72 -21.31 5.03
CA GLN A 296 -1.39 -22.62 5.00
C GLN A 296 -2.70 -22.60 4.21
N VAL A 297 -3.50 -21.54 4.35
CA VAL A 297 -4.72 -21.38 3.56
C VAL A 297 -4.39 -21.14 2.09
N LEU A 298 -3.37 -20.32 1.85
CA LEU A 298 -2.96 -19.90 0.51
C LEU A 298 -2.46 -21.05 -0.35
N VAL A 299 -1.60 -21.93 0.18
CA VAL A 299 -1.13 -23.11 -0.55
C VAL A 299 -2.28 -24.10 -0.86
N GLY A 300 -3.37 -24.04 -0.10
CA GLY A 300 -4.61 -24.78 -0.35
C GLY A 300 -5.33 -24.37 -1.64
N SER A 301 -5.05 -23.19 -2.20
CA SER A 301 -5.55 -22.77 -3.52
C SER A 301 -4.93 -23.56 -4.67
N ARG A 302 -3.78 -24.22 -4.44
CA ARG A 302 -2.98 -24.94 -5.45
C ARG A 302 -2.53 -24.06 -6.63
N HIS A 303 -2.50 -22.75 -6.45
CA HIS A 303 -1.96 -21.86 -7.46
C HIS A 303 -0.43 -21.88 -7.45
N LYS A 304 0.19 -22.17 -8.60
CA LYS A 304 1.66 -22.29 -8.72
C LYS A 304 2.40 -21.06 -8.20
N ALA A 305 2.03 -19.88 -8.68
CA ALA A 305 2.70 -18.62 -8.31
C ALA A 305 2.65 -18.34 -6.80
N ILE A 306 1.57 -18.74 -6.10
CA ILE A 306 1.46 -18.55 -4.65
C ILE A 306 2.48 -19.42 -3.92
N GLY A 307 2.59 -20.70 -4.31
CA GLY A 307 3.56 -21.60 -3.73
C GLY A 307 5.00 -21.11 -3.94
N GLU A 308 5.31 -20.65 -5.15
CA GLU A 308 6.64 -20.12 -5.50
C GLU A 308 6.96 -18.83 -4.74
N THR A 309 6.02 -17.89 -4.61
CA THR A 309 6.23 -16.68 -3.81
C THR A 309 6.41 -16.99 -2.33
N ILE A 310 5.63 -17.91 -1.75
CA ILE A 310 5.80 -18.33 -0.35
C ILE A 310 7.18 -18.98 -0.17
N LEU A 311 7.63 -19.80 -1.12
CA LEU A 311 8.96 -20.42 -1.10
C LEU A 311 10.07 -19.36 -1.12
N LEU A 312 10.02 -18.43 -2.08
CA LEU A 312 10.99 -17.35 -2.25
C LEU A 312 11.04 -16.44 -1.01
N THR A 313 9.88 -16.09 -0.46
CA THR A 313 9.78 -15.28 0.76
C THR A 313 10.36 -16.02 1.97
N GLY A 314 10.02 -17.31 2.11
CA GLY A 314 10.53 -18.15 3.17
C GLY A 314 12.06 -18.27 3.14
N ALA A 315 12.62 -18.50 1.95
CA ALA A 315 14.06 -18.55 1.71
C ALA A 315 14.74 -17.21 2.03
N ALA A 316 14.20 -16.09 1.53
CA ALA A 316 14.77 -14.76 1.75
C ALA A 316 14.79 -14.35 3.23
N LYS A 317 13.76 -14.74 3.98
CA LYS A 317 13.54 -14.35 5.39
C LYS A 317 14.09 -15.37 6.40
N GLY A 318 14.65 -16.49 5.97
CA GLY A 318 15.12 -17.56 6.87
C GLY A 318 13.99 -18.23 7.65
N ARG A 319 12.88 -18.51 6.96
CA ARG A 319 11.65 -19.12 7.51
C ARG A 319 11.50 -20.55 6.97
N PRO A 320 12.17 -21.55 7.57
CA PRO A 320 12.17 -22.93 7.07
C PRO A 320 10.78 -23.59 7.16
N ASP A 321 9.88 -23.06 7.99
CA ASP A 321 8.48 -23.45 8.07
C ASP A 321 7.70 -23.08 6.80
N LEU A 322 7.93 -21.89 6.24
CA LEU A 322 7.33 -21.47 4.97
C LEU A 322 7.95 -22.23 3.78
N VAL A 323 9.26 -22.44 3.79
CA VAL A 323 9.96 -23.26 2.78
C VAL A 323 9.39 -24.67 2.75
N ARG A 324 9.29 -25.32 3.91
CA ARG A 324 8.67 -26.64 4.03
C ARG A 324 7.24 -26.64 3.50
N LEU A 325 6.41 -25.69 3.94
CA LEU A 325 5.01 -25.61 3.54
C LEU A 325 4.86 -25.49 2.02
N ALA A 326 5.66 -24.64 1.38
CA ALA A 326 5.60 -24.46 -0.07
C ALA A 326 6.04 -25.74 -0.82
N LEU A 327 7.13 -26.39 -0.38
CA LEU A 327 7.62 -27.63 -0.98
C LEU A 327 6.63 -28.79 -0.80
N ASP A 328 6.03 -28.94 0.38
CA ASP A 328 4.98 -29.94 0.68
C ASP A 328 3.77 -29.78 -0.27
N HIS A 329 3.53 -28.55 -0.74
CA HIS A 329 2.47 -28.20 -1.69
C HIS A 329 2.94 -28.07 -3.15
N ARG A 330 4.07 -28.70 -3.50
CA ARG A 330 4.61 -28.80 -4.87
C ARG A 330 5.06 -27.48 -5.51
N ALA A 331 5.47 -26.51 -4.71
CA ALA A 331 6.25 -25.39 -5.25
C ALA A 331 7.55 -25.93 -5.88
N SER A 332 7.95 -25.36 -7.01
CA SER A 332 9.22 -25.72 -7.64
C SER A 332 10.37 -25.33 -6.70
N PRO A 333 11.29 -26.24 -6.35
CA PRO A 333 12.47 -25.87 -5.54
C PRO A 333 13.39 -24.87 -6.28
N ASP A 334 13.26 -24.80 -7.60
CA ASP A 334 13.98 -23.88 -8.49
C ASP A 334 13.20 -22.58 -8.78
N ALA A 335 12.21 -22.25 -7.95
CA ALA A 335 11.53 -20.96 -8.05
C ALA A 335 12.55 -19.82 -8.01
N ALA A 336 12.34 -18.79 -8.84
CA ALA A 336 13.21 -17.64 -8.93
C ALA A 336 12.41 -16.36 -9.18
N GLU A 337 12.78 -15.27 -8.51
CA GLU A 337 12.18 -13.94 -8.69
C GLU A 337 13.23 -12.86 -8.46
N ASN A 338 13.10 -11.70 -9.13
CA ASN A 338 13.93 -10.51 -8.94
C ASN A 338 15.41 -10.86 -8.77
N TYR A 339 15.93 -11.58 -9.75
CA TYR A 339 17.35 -11.92 -9.81
C TYR A 339 17.82 -12.90 -8.75
N GLU A 340 17.04 -13.75 -8.09
CA GLU A 340 17.60 -14.80 -7.21
C GLU A 340 16.72 -16.08 -7.20
N THR A 341 17.36 -17.25 -7.14
CA THR A 341 16.67 -18.54 -6.94
C THR A 341 16.36 -18.74 -5.45
N ALA A 342 15.38 -19.57 -5.11
CA ALA A 342 15.07 -19.91 -3.71
C ALA A 342 16.31 -20.46 -2.97
N LEU A 343 17.13 -21.27 -3.64
CA LEU A 343 18.37 -21.80 -3.08
C LEU A 343 19.40 -20.69 -2.84
N ALA A 344 19.58 -19.77 -3.79
CA ALA A 344 20.48 -18.63 -3.63
C ALA A 344 20.01 -17.70 -2.50
N LEU A 345 18.71 -17.40 -2.42
CA LEU A 345 18.10 -16.58 -1.36
C LEU A 345 18.35 -17.17 0.04
N ALA A 346 18.10 -18.47 0.21
CA ALA A 346 18.30 -19.17 1.48
C ALA A 346 19.78 -19.21 1.88
N ALA A 347 20.66 -19.44 0.90
CA ALA A 347 22.11 -19.45 1.10
C ALA A 347 22.66 -18.05 1.46
N LYS A 348 22.02 -17.00 0.92
CA LYS A 348 22.40 -15.60 1.09
C LYS A 348 21.92 -14.96 2.38
N GLY A 349 20.71 -15.30 2.83
CA GLY A 349 20.09 -14.70 4.02
C GLY A 349 19.88 -13.19 3.89
N LEU A 350 19.12 -12.75 2.87
CA LEU A 350 18.92 -11.31 2.56
C LEU A 350 18.46 -10.45 3.75
N TRP A 351 17.72 -11.03 4.70
CA TRP A 351 17.07 -10.33 5.81
C TRP A 351 17.42 -10.91 7.21
N GLY A 352 18.43 -11.78 7.31
CA GLY A 352 18.75 -12.52 8.54
C GLY A 352 20.06 -13.31 8.44
N GLU A 353 20.24 -14.33 9.28
CA GLU A 353 21.32 -15.29 9.10
C GLU A 353 21.02 -16.24 7.93
N ALA A 354 22.07 -16.72 7.27
CA ALA A 354 21.95 -17.73 6.23
C ALA A 354 21.29 -19.01 6.78
N ASP A 355 20.24 -19.48 6.11
CA ASP A 355 19.35 -20.52 6.65
C ASP A 355 19.76 -21.90 6.17
N VAL A 356 20.62 -22.54 6.97
CA VAL A 356 21.14 -23.90 6.76
C VAL A 356 20.02 -24.93 6.61
N GLU A 357 18.88 -24.74 7.28
CA GLU A 357 17.76 -25.69 7.23
C GLU A 357 16.95 -25.52 5.94
N SER A 358 16.71 -24.28 5.51
CA SER A 358 16.07 -24.02 4.21
C SER A 358 16.92 -24.52 3.04
N VAL A 359 18.25 -24.32 3.07
CA VAL A 359 19.17 -24.89 2.05
C VAL A 359 19.06 -26.41 2.01
N ARG A 360 19.14 -27.07 3.18
CA ARG A 360 19.01 -28.54 3.28
C ARG A 360 17.69 -29.03 2.68
N ARG A 361 16.58 -28.33 2.93
CA ARG A 361 15.25 -28.69 2.44
C ARG A 361 15.12 -28.50 0.93
N LEU A 362 15.63 -27.40 0.39
CA LEU A 362 15.62 -27.12 -1.03
C LEU A 362 16.43 -28.17 -1.80
N LEU A 363 17.64 -28.48 -1.34
CA LEU A 363 18.47 -29.54 -1.94
C LEU A 363 17.81 -30.92 -1.85
N ALA A 364 17.20 -31.26 -0.70
CA ALA A 364 16.46 -32.52 -0.55
C ALA A 364 15.22 -32.60 -1.45
N ALA A 365 14.63 -31.46 -1.81
CA ALA A 365 13.52 -31.36 -2.76
C ALA A 365 13.99 -31.37 -4.23
N GLY A 366 15.30 -31.42 -4.49
CA GLY A 366 15.87 -31.49 -5.83
C GLY A 366 16.14 -30.13 -6.48
N ALA A 367 16.37 -29.08 -5.70
CA ALA A 367 16.85 -27.80 -6.24
C ALA A 367 18.14 -28.00 -7.04
N ASP A 368 18.22 -27.41 -8.24
CA ASP A 368 19.43 -27.40 -9.05
C ASP A 368 20.48 -26.49 -8.38
N VAL A 369 21.48 -27.13 -7.79
CA VAL A 369 22.61 -26.49 -7.10
C VAL A 369 23.45 -25.60 -8.01
N ASN A 370 23.35 -25.80 -9.33
CA ASN A 370 24.11 -25.08 -10.35
C ASN A 370 23.25 -24.14 -11.18
N LEU A 371 22.00 -23.92 -10.79
CA LEU A 371 21.10 -23.02 -11.48
C LEU A 371 21.65 -21.60 -11.41
N ARG A 372 22.00 -21.06 -12.58
CA ARG A 372 22.44 -19.68 -12.68
C ARG A 372 21.28 -18.76 -12.45
N ASN A 373 21.57 -17.69 -11.74
CA ASN A 373 20.74 -16.52 -11.72
C ASN A 373 20.49 -16.01 -13.16
N PRO A 374 19.25 -16.07 -13.67
CA PRO A 374 18.98 -15.82 -15.09
C PRO A 374 19.20 -14.35 -15.46
N ASN A 375 19.08 -13.43 -14.51
CA ASN A 375 19.06 -12.00 -14.79
C ASN A 375 20.23 -11.23 -14.13
N ASP A 376 21.09 -11.90 -13.35
CA ASP A 376 22.31 -11.28 -12.81
C ASP A 376 23.38 -11.11 -13.89
N VAL A 377 24.13 -10.02 -13.76
CA VAL A 377 25.18 -9.59 -14.69
C VAL A 377 26.38 -10.54 -14.63
N TRP A 378 26.64 -11.11 -13.46
CA TRP A 378 27.69 -12.11 -13.24
C TRP A 378 27.18 -13.53 -13.48
N GLY A 379 25.87 -13.77 -13.44
CA GLY A 379 25.25 -15.08 -13.59
C GLY A 379 25.76 -16.07 -12.56
N GLU A 380 25.87 -15.61 -11.31
CA GLU A 380 26.37 -16.39 -10.18
C GLU A 380 25.47 -17.62 -9.91
N THR A 381 26.10 -18.71 -9.46
CA THR A 381 25.43 -19.90 -8.92
C THR A 381 25.36 -19.80 -7.39
N PRO A 382 24.56 -20.62 -6.70
CA PRO A 382 24.50 -20.63 -5.24
C PRO A 382 25.87 -20.71 -4.54
N VAL A 383 26.83 -21.46 -5.09
CA VAL A 383 28.19 -21.53 -4.51
C VAL A 383 28.97 -20.22 -4.67
N TRP A 384 28.79 -19.50 -5.80
CA TRP A 384 29.37 -18.18 -6.02
C TRP A 384 28.86 -17.15 -5.00
N GLU A 385 27.55 -17.13 -4.76
CA GLU A 385 26.92 -16.19 -3.81
C GLU A 385 27.39 -16.41 -2.37
N VAL A 386 27.63 -17.66 -1.97
CA VAL A 386 28.14 -17.96 -0.62
C VAL A 386 29.64 -17.69 -0.51
N ALA A 387 30.41 -18.01 -1.56
CA ALA A 387 31.85 -17.77 -1.63
C ALA A 387 32.19 -16.27 -1.62
N ALA A 388 31.34 -15.45 -2.23
CA ALA A 388 31.48 -14.00 -2.26
C ALA A 388 31.74 -13.37 -0.89
N GLY A 389 31.12 -13.87 0.18
CA GLY A 389 30.96 -13.06 1.40
C GLY A 389 30.07 -11.84 1.13
N PHE A 390 29.27 -11.43 2.12
CA PHE A 390 28.33 -10.33 1.90
C PHE A 390 29.01 -8.99 2.13
N ASP A 391 28.94 -8.11 1.14
CA ASP A 391 29.34 -6.71 1.30
C ASP A 391 28.40 -5.97 2.26
N ASP A 392 29.03 -5.29 3.20
CA ASP A 392 28.61 -4.10 3.97
C ASP A 392 27.41 -4.15 4.93
N TYR A 393 26.53 -5.16 4.96
CA TYR A 393 25.32 -5.07 5.82
C TYR A 393 24.80 -6.33 6.54
N ARG A 394 25.50 -7.49 6.50
CA ARG A 394 24.87 -8.77 6.89
C ARG A 394 25.62 -9.60 7.93
N ARG A 395 24.85 -10.16 8.87
CA ARG A 395 25.29 -10.89 10.08
C ARG A 395 25.49 -12.40 9.86
N ALA A 396 25.72 -12.87 8.64
CA ALA A 396 25.98 -14.30 8.42
C ALA A 396 27.40 -14.63 8.91
N THR A 397 27.53 -15.52 9.90
CA THR A 397 28.85 -15.98 10.35
C THR A 397 29.46 -16.96 9.34
N TRP A 398 30.79 -16.97 9.23
CA TRP A 398 31.53 -17.96 8.41
C TRP A 398 31.17 -19.41 8.78
N SER A 399 30.75 -19.68 10.03
CA SER A 399 30.27 -20.99 10.47
C SER A 399 29.00 -21.45 9.72
N SER A 400 28.06 -20.53 9.47
CA SER A 400 26.84 -20.83 8.71
C SER A 400 27.14 -21.00 7.21
N GLN A 401 28.01 -20.16 6.66
CA GLN A 401 28.45 -20.27 5.27
C GLN A 401 29.21 -21.57 5.00
N GLU A 402 30.09 -21.99 5.91
CA GLU A 402 30.79 -23.28 5.77
C GLU A 402 29.80 -24.45 5.73
N LYS A 403 28.80 -24.47 6.62
CA LYS A 403 27.76 -25.51 6.61
C LYS A 403 26.99 -25.53 5.29
N ILE A 404 26.65 -24.36 4.75
CA ILE A 404 25.94 -24.24 3.47
C ILE A 404 26.84 -24.70 2.33
N LEU A 405 28.10 -24.26 2.26
CA LEU A 405 29.05 -24.69 1.25
C LEU A 405 29.22 -26.21 1.26
N ARG A 406 29.36 -26.83 2.43
CA ARG A 406 29.41 -28.29 2.55
C ARG A 406 28.16 -28.96 1.99
N GLN A 407 26.97 -28.41 2.21
CA GLN A 407 25.74 -28.93 1.62
C GLN A 407 25.70 -28.77 0.10
N LEU A 408 26.10 -27.61 -0.43
CA LEU A 408 26.16 -27.35 -1.88
C LEU A 408 27.18 -28.27 -2.56
N LEU A 409 28.37 -28.44 -1.98
CA LEU A 409 29.40 -29.35 -2.47
C LEU A 409 28.92 -30.81 -2.49
N ALA A 410 28.26 -31.25 -1.42
CA ALA A 410 27.68 -32.59 -1.35
C ALA A 410 26.56 -32.80 -2.38
N ALA A 411 25.87 -31.74 -2.78
CA ALA A 411 24.86 -31.76 -3.83
C ALA A 411 25.44 -31.64 -5.25
N GLY A 412 26.78 -31.52 -5.41
CA GLY A 412 27.44 -31.45 -6.72
C GLY A 412 27.55 -30.04 -7.29
N ALA A 413 27.77 -29.03 -6.43
CA ALA A 413 28.09 -27.68 -6.87
C ALA A 413 29.35 -27.66 -7.77
N ASP A 414 29.23 -27.04 -8.93
CA ASP A 414 30.30 -26.86 -9.91
C ASP A 414 31.19 -25.67 -9.51
N LEU A 415 32.46 -25.96 -9.24
CA LEU A 415 33.47 -24.99 -8.82
C LEU A 415 34.27 -24.41 -9.99
N GLU A 416 34.23 -25.07 -11.13
CA GLU A 416 35.02 -24.74 -12.32
C GLU A 416 34.28 -23.81 -13.27
N ARG A 417 32.95 -23.74 -13.13
CA ARG A 417 32.12 -22.90 -13.97
C ARG A 417 32.36 -21.40 -13.68
N PRO A 418 32.90 -20.63 -14.64
CA PRO A 418 33.17 -19.21 -14.43
C PRO A 418 31.88 -18.39 -14.46
N SER A 419 31.92 -17.16 -13.95
CA SER A 419 30.84 -16.19 -14.11
C SER A 419 30.56 -15.90 -15.60
N ARG A 420 29.45 -15.23 -15.91
CA ARG A 420 29.11 -14.71 -17.26
C ARG A 420 30.19 -13.76 -17.80
N LYS A 421 31.00 -13.16 -16.94
CA LYS A 421 32.13 -12.31 -17.33
C LYS A 421 33.45 -13.09 -17.45
N GLY A 422 33.42 -14.41 -17.32
CA GLY A 422 34.59 -15.27 -17.42
C GLY A 422 35.49 -15.23 -16.18
N VAL A 423 35.00 -14.72 -15.05
CA VAL A 423 35.75 -14.72 -13.79
C VAL A 423 35.69 -16.13 -13.18
N PRO A 424 36.81 -16.78 -12.86
CA PRO A 424 36.81 -18.05 -12.10
C PRO A 424 36.40 -17.86 -10.63
N LEU A 425 35.86 -18.90 -9.99
CA LEU A 425 35.33 -18.83 -8.61
C LEU A 425 36.38 -18.37 -7.59
N ILE A 426 37.64 -18.82 -7.74
CA ILE A 426 38.73 -18.39 -6.86
C ILE A 426 38.89 -16.87 -6.84
N TRP A 427 38.70 -16.20 -7.97
CA TRP A 427 38.82 -14.75 -8.04
C TRP A 427 37.65 -14.04 -7.35
N ARG A 428 36.47 -14.67 -7.25
CA ARG A 428 35.39 -14.14 -6.42
C ARG A 428 35.76 -14.11 -4.94
N LEU A 429 36.44 -15.17 -4.45
CA LEU A 429 36.96 -15.25 -3.08
C LEU A 429 38.04 -14.21 -2.81
N LEU A 430 38.84 -13.89 -3.83
CA LEU A 430 39.96 -12.94 -3.73
C LEU A 430 39.54 -11.47 -3.90
N PHE A 431 38.53 -11.16 -4.72
CA PHE A 431 38.08 -9.80 -5.04
C PHE A 431 36.95 -9.26 -4.18
N SER A 432 36.40 -10.02 -3.22
CA SER A 432 35.32 -9.48 -2.38
C SER A 432 35.79 -8.17 -1.72
N PRO A 433 35.16 -7.02 -2.02
CA PRO A 433 35.48 -5.77 -1.37
C PRO A 433 35.34 -5.96 0.14
N ARG A 434 36.25 -5.35 0.91
CA ARG A 434 36.16 -5.35 2.37
C ARG A 434 36.28 -3.92 2.82
N VAL A 435 35.14 -3.34 3.15
CA VAL A 435 35.05 -2.03 3.79
C VAL A 435 35.49 -2.17 5.25
N SER A 436 36.76 -1.87 5.48
CA SER A 436 37.23 -0.92 6.51
C SER A 436 38.67 -1.25 6.90
N GLN A 437 39.49 -0.21 6.95
CA GLN A 437 40.94 -0.28 7.17
C GLN A 437 41.32 -0.66 8.61
N ASP A 438 40.37 -0.92 9.52
CA ASP A 438 40.63 -0.95 10.96
C ASP A 438 40.21 -2.24 11.70
N GLU A 439 39.61 -3.23 11.04
CA GLU A 439 39.35 -4.57 11.63
C GLU A 439 40.07 -5.68 10.87
N ILE A 440 41.39 -5.70 10.98
CA ILE A 440 42.24 -6.83 10.61
C ILE A 440 41.93 -7.98 11.59
N GLY A 441 40.90 -8.78 11.31
CA GLY A 441 40.49 -9.87 12.22
C GLY A 441 39.66 -11.01 11.64
N SER A 442 39.20 -10.95 10.39
CA SER A 442 38.54 -12.12 9.79
C SER A 442 38.82 -12.21 8.29
N ALA A 443 40.02 -12.67 7.91
CA ALA A 443 40.42 -13.04 6.55
C ALA A 443 39.30 -13.74 5.75
N PRO A 444 39.29 -13.75 4.40
CA PRO A 444 38.50 -14.77 3.70
C PRO A 444 39.03 -16.09 4.25
N PRO A 445 38.20 -16.89 4.93
CA PRO A 445 38.74 -17.93 5.74
C PRO A 445 39.57 -18.87 4.89
N SER A 446 40.84 -18.97 5.23
CA SER A 446 41.74 -20.05 4.83
C SER A 446 41.02 -21.39 4.84
N HIS A 447 40.13 -21.61 5.83
CA HIS A 447 39.30 -22.81 5.92
C HIS A 447 38.28 -22.96 4.78
N ILE A 448 37.67 -21.89 4.25
CA ILE A 448 36.77 -21.97 3.07
C ILE A 448 37.56 -22.15 1.79
N LEU A 449 38.68 -21.44 1.62
CA LEU A 449 39.58 -21.66 0.48
C LEU A 449 40.06 -23.13 0.46
N ALA A 450 40.52 -23.63 1.60
CA ALA A 450 40.94 -25.02 1.76
C ALA A 450 39.79 -26.01 1.52
N LEU A 451 38.58 -25.70 2.00
CA LEU A 451 37.39 -26.50 1.75
C LEU A 451 37.12 -26.63 0.25
N LEU A 452 37.04 -25.51 -0.47
CA LEU A 452 36.74 -25.51 -1.91
C LEU A 452 37.86 -26.16 -2.72
N ALA A 453 39.12 -25.88 -2.39
CA ALA A 453 40.27 -26.52 -3.03
C ALA A 453 40.27 -28.04 -2.82
N SER A 454 39.96 -28.52 -1.62
CA SER A 454 39.85 -29.97 -1.33
C SER A 454 38.71 -30.65 -2.10
N HIS A 455 37.76 -29.88 -2.63
CA HIS A 455 36.66 -30.37 -3.48
C HIS A 455 36.87 -30.06 -4.97
N GLY A 456 38.10 -29.71 -5.36
CA GLY A 456 38.51 -29.64 -6.77
C GLY A 456 38.40 -28.26 -7.42
N MET A 457 38.24 -27.18 -6.66
CA MET A 457 38.36 -25.81 -7.20
C MET A 457 39.77 -25.56 -7.74
N ASP A 458 39.88 -25.09 -8.98
CA ASP A 458 41.16 -24.71 -9.59
C ASP A 458 41.77 -23.47 -8.92
N VAL A 459 42.76 -23.72 -8.07
CA VAL A 459 43.52 -22.67 -7.37
C VAL A 459 44.54 -21.94 -8.26
N ASN A 460 44.69 -22.38 -9.51
CA ASN A 460 45.60 -21.81 -10.49
C ASN A 460 44.87 -21.12 -11.65
N ALA A 461 43.54 -21.02 -11.61
CA ALA A 461 42.74 -20.40 -12.66
C ALA A 461 43.18 -18.95 -12.88
N GLU A 462 43.66 -18.64 -14.08
CA GLU A 462 44.16 -17.31 -14.41
C GLU A 462 43.02 -16.36 -14.74
N TRP A 463 43.17 -15.09 -14.32
CA TRP A 463 42.24 -14.03 -14.70
C TRP A 463 43.00 -12.73 -14.93
N GLN A 464 42.70 -12.06 -16.04
CA GLN A 464 43.38 -10.83 -16.48
C GLN A 464 44.92 -10.93 -16.51
N GLY A 465 45.47 -12.12 -16.81
CA GLY A 465 46.92 -12.34 -16.90
C GLY A 465 47.63 -12.54 -15.55
N HIS A 466 46.88 -12.61 -14.44
CA HIS A 466 47.43 -12.91 -13.12
C HIS A 466 47.12 -14.36 -12.72
N LYS A 467 48.05 -14.98 -12.00
CA LYS A 467 47.78 -16.19 -11.21
C LYS A 467 47.35 -15.80 -9.79
N PRO A 468 46.45 -16.57 -9.15
CA PRO A 468 45.97 -16.29 -7.80
C PRO A 468 47.09 -16.11 -6.76
N LEU A 469 48.10 -17.00 -6.77
CA LEU A 469 49.20 -16.94 -5.79
C LEU A 469 50.06 -15.68 -5.94
N ASP A 470 50.44 -15.31 -7.16
CA ASP A 470 51.27 -14.12 -7.40
C ASP A 470 50.55 -12.84 -6.97
N TRP A 471 49.24 -12.77 -7.26
CA TRP A 471 48.39 -11.64 -6.87
C TRP A 471 48.26 -11.55 -5.34
N VAL A 472 47.94 -12.65 -4.65
CA VAL A 472 47.83 -12.64 -3.18
C VAL A 472 49.15 -12.30 -2.50
N GLU A 473 50.28 -12.83 -2.98
CA GLU A 473 51.59 -12.51 -2.40
C GLU A 473 51.98 -11.03 -2.61
N ALA A 474 51.54 -10.41 -3.70
CA ALA A 474 51.74 -8.98 -3.96
C ALA A 474 50.89 -8.08 -3.04
N GLU A 475 49.62 -8.44 -2.83
CA GLU A 475 48.69 -7.63 -2.02
C GLU A 475 48.83 -7.84 -0.51
N THR A 476 49.11 -9.07 -0.07
CA THR A 476 49.07 -9.45 1.36
C THR A 476 50.41 -9.89 1.94
N GLY A 477 51.45 -9.98 1.12
CA GLY A 477 52.77 -10.49 1.49
C GLY A 477 52.86 -12.02 1.44
N ARG A 478 54.10 -12.52 1.31
CA ARG A 478 54.37 -13.95 1.09
C ARG A 478 53.95 -14.84 2.27
N ASP A 479 54.01 -14.36 3.50
CA ASP A 479 53.74 -15.22 4.67
C ASP A 479 52.29 -15.16 5.16
N SER A 480 51.40 -14.50 4.40
CA SER A 480 49.98 -14.42 4.72
C SER A 480 49.32 -15.81 4.81
N GLU A 481 48.31 -15.93 5.66
CA GLU A 481 47.59 -17.20 5.85
C GLU A 481 46.97 -17.72 4.55
N ILE A 482 46.45 -16.82 3.72
CA ILE A 482 45.86 -17.13 2.42
C ILE A 482 46.94 -17.62 1.45
N ALA A 483 48.11 -16.97 1.39
CA ALA A 483 49.23 -17.42 0.56
C ALA A 483 49.72 -18.81 0.97
N ARG A 484 49.83 -19.08 2.28
CA ARG A 484 50.16 -20.42 2.80
C ARG A 484 49.11 -21.45 2.40
N THR A 485 47.83 -21.10 2.49
CA THR A 485 46.73 -21.99 2.14
C THR A 485 46.69 -22.28 0.64
N LEU A 486 46.90 -21.27 -0.22
CA LEU A 486 47.01 -21.46 -1.67
C LEU A 486 48.14 -22.41 -2.03
N ARG A 487 49.34 -22.25 -1.43
CA ARG A 487 50.45 -23.19 -1.67
C ARG A 487 50.12 -24.60 -1.19
N ALA A 488 49.52 -24.73 -0.02
CA ALA A 488 49.10 -26.03 0.50
C ALA A 488 48.07 -26.71 -0.41
N ALA A 489 47.23 -25.93 -1.08
CA ALA A 489 46.27 -26.37 -2.09
C ALA A 489 46.89 -26.63 -3.48
N GLY A 490 48.20 -26.43 -3.66
CA GLY A 490 48.89 -26.68 -4.94
C GLY A 490 48.93 -25.49 -5.90
N ALA A 491 48.72 -24.26 -5.42
CA ALA A 491 48.91 -23.07 -6.25
C ALA A 491 50.38 -22.86 -6.60
N VAL A 492 50.64 -22.54 -7.87
CA VAL A 492 51.99 -22.29 -8.40
C VAL A 492 52.14 -20.83 -8.83
N ARG A 493 53.37 -20.32 -8.76
CA ARG A 493 53.70 -19.00 -9.30
C ARG A 493 53.69 -19.04 -10.83
N GLY A 494 53.37 -17.91 -11.43
CA GLY A 494 53.52 -17.67 -12.85
C GLY A 494 54.99 -17.73 -13.24
N SER A 495 55.25 -18.05 -14.50
CA SER A 495 56.59 -17.82 -15.04
C SER A 495 56.90 -16.33 -14.94
N PRO A 496 58.11 -15.90 -14.51
CA PRO A 496 58.47 -14.49 -14.52
C PRO A 496 58.23 -13.94 -15.92
N GLN A 497 57.34 -12.95 -16.06
CA GLN A 497 57.21 -12.23 -17.32
C GLN A 497 58.59 -11.63 -17.62
N ARG A 498 59.17 -12.04 -18.75
CA ARG A 498 60.46 -11.54 -19.24
C ARG A 498 60.35 -10.10 -19.72
#